data_AF-A0A924X987-F1
#
_entry.id   AF-A0A924X987-F1
#
_cell.length_a   1.000
_cell.length_b   1.000
_cell.length_c   1.000
_cell.angle_alpha   90.00
_cell.angle_beta   90.00
_cell.angle_gamma   90.00
#
_symmetry.space_group_name_H-M   'P 1'
#
loop_
_entity.id
_entity.type
_entity.pdbx_description
1 polymer ?
#
loop_
_entity_poly.entity_id
_entity_poly.type
_entity_poly.pdbx_seq_one_letter_code
_entity_poly.pdbx_strand_id
1 'polypeptide(L)' 'MREKRAALGLLALGVVGWAASLYLLVEHIRARIELSLGGACDINETFNCTVAALSPYSQIPGGYPTAALGVAYYFGF' A
#
# COMPACT_ATOMS: atom_id res chain seq x y z
N MET A 1 15.87 2.69 29.01
CA MET A 1 16.16 1.73 27.92
C MET A 1 14.92 1.15 27.23
N ARG A 2 13.79 0.92 27.94
CA ARG A 2 12.54 0.39 27.35
C ARG A 2 11.93 1.33 26.29
N GLU A 3 11.95 2.63 26.53
CA GLU A 3 11.36 3.65 25.63
C GLU A 3 12.07 3.72 24.26
N LYS A 4 13.40 3.63 24.24
CA LYS A 4 14.17 3.63 22.98
C LYS A 4 13.88 2.40 22.11
N ARG A 5 13.61 1.24 22.72
CA ARG A 5 13.24 0.01 21.99
C ARG A 5 11.84 0.10 21.40
N ALA A 6 10.90 0.71 22.13
CA ALA A 6 9.56 0.97 21.63
C ALA A 6 9.59 1.97 20.45
N ALA A 7 10.37 3.05 20.57
CA ALA A 7 10.54 4.03 19.49
C ALA A 7 11.15 3.41 18.23
N LEU A 8 12.18 2.57 18.37
CA LEU A 8 12.76 1.83 17.25
C LEU A 8 11.77 0.87 16.58
N GLY A 9 10.95 0.18 17.38
CA GLY A 9 9.90 -0.71 16.85
C GLY A 9 8.85 0.07 16.05
N LEU A 10 8.40 1.21 16.57
CA LEU A 10 7.44 2.08 15.90
C LEU A 10 8.00 2.68 14.62
N LEU A 11 9.27 3.12 14.62
CA LEU A 11 9.95 3.60 13.41
C LEU A 11 10.05 2.50 12.35
N ALA A 12 10.42 1.28 12.75
CA ALA A 12 10.49 0.16 11.80
C ALA A 12 9.10 -0.16 11.20
N LEU A 13 8.06 -0.20 12.03
CA LEU A 13 6.67 -0.37 11.57
C LEU A 13 6.22 0.76 10.64
N GLY A 14 6.58 2.01 10.96
CA GLY A 14 6.29 3.18 10.13
C GLY A 14 6.94 3.10 8.75
N VAL A 15 8.23 2.78 8.70
CA VAL A 15 8.96 2.61 7.43
C VAL A 15 8.38 1.47 6.59
N VAL A 16 8.07 0.33 7.21
CA VAL A 16 7.46 -0.81 6.49
C VAL A 16 6.06 -0.45 5.98
N GLY A 17 5.23 0.20 6.81
CA GLY A 17 3.90 0.66 6.42
C GLY A 17 3.93 1.68 5.28
N TRP A 18 4.88 2.61 5.33
CA TRP A 18 5.09 3.59 4.26
C TRP A 18 5.50 2.93 2.95
N ALA A 19 6.50 2.04 2.98
CA ALA A 19 6.99 1.33 1.80
C ALA A 19 5.89 0.45 1.17
N ALA A 20 5.13 -0.28 1.99
CA ALA A 20 4.00 -1.09 1.52
C ALA A 20 2.90 -0.23 0.88
N SER A 21 2.55 0.91 1.50
CA SER A 21 1.54 1.83 0.96
C SER A 21 1.99 2.45 -0.37
N LEU A 22 3.27 2.82 -0.48
CA LEU A 22 3.84 3.36 -1.71
C LEU A 22 3.81 2.32 -2.83
N TYR A 23 4.17 1.08 -2.53
CA TYR A 23 4.11 -0.02 -3.48
C TYR A 23 2.68 -0.25 -3.99
N LEU A 24 1.69 -0.33 -3.09
CA LEU A 24 0.28 -0.51 -3.47
C LEU A 24 -0.26 0.66 -4.30
N LEU A 25 0.20 1.89 -4.02
CA LEU A 25 -0.18 3.06 -4.82
C LEU A 25 0.35 2.96 -6.25
N VAL A 26 1.62 2.56 -6.42
CA VAL A 26 2.22 2.33 -7.73
C VAL A 26 1.48 1.22 -8.47
N GLU A 27 1.15 0.13 -7.79
CA GLU A 27 0.44 -0.99 -8.39
C GLU A 27 -0.99 -0.61 -8.81
N HIS A 28 -1.69 0.19 -8.01
CA HIS A 28 -3.01 0.73 -8.38
C HIS A 28 -2.95 1.55 -9.67
N ILE A 29 -1.91 2.37 -9.83
CA ILE A 29 -1.71 3.17 -11.05
C ILE A 29 -1.36 2.25 -12.23
N ARG A 30 -0.44 1.31 -12.04
CA ARG A 30 -0.02 0.36 -13.08
C ARG A 30 -1.17 -0.51 -13.57
N ALA A 31 -1.93 -1.11 -12.67
CA ALA A 31 -3.07 -1.97 -13.01
C ALA A 31 -4.13 -1.25 -13.86
N ARG A 32 -4.24 0.08 -13.72
CA ARG A 32 -5.17 0.91 -14.50
C ARG A 32 -4.62 1.33 -15.87
N ILE A 33 -3.29 1.34 -16.06
CA ILE A 33 -2.63 1.77 -17.30
C ILE A 33 -2.23 0.56 -18.16
N GLU A 34 -1.75 -0.52 -17.54
CA GLU A 34 -1.26 -1.73 -18.19
C GLU A 34 -1.90 -2.96 -17.53
N LEU A 35 -2.93 -3.51 -18.17
CA LEU A 35 -3.73 -4.63 -17.63
C LEU A 35 -2.95 -5.96 -17.52
N SER A 36 -1.75 -6.06 -18.10
CA SER A 36 -1.01 -7.32 -18.27
C SER A 36 0.16 -7.52 -17.33
N LEU A 37 0.47 -6.55 -16.46
CA LEU A 37 1.51 -6.75 -15.44
C LEU A 37 0.84 -7.22 -14.15
N GLY A 38 1.07 -8.50 -13.83
CA GLY A 38 0.80 -9.00 -12.48
C GLY A 38 1.79 -8.38 -11.49
N GLY A 39 1.28 -8.01 -10.33
CA GLY A 39 2.07 -7.43 -9.24
C GLY A 39 2.87 -8.47 -8.50
N ALA A 40 3.90 -8.04 -7.76
CA ALA A 40 4.70 -8.92 -6.90
C ALA A 40 3.88 -9.54 -5.76
N CYS A 41 2.70 -8.97 -5.44
CA CYS A 41 1.77 -9.50 -4.44
C CYS A 41 0.64 -10.35 -5.03
N ASP A 42 0.69 -10.68 -6.33
CA ASP A 42 -0.20 -11.65 -6.95
C ASP A 42 0.33 -13.06 -6.74
N ILE A 43 -0.07 -13.67 -5.62
CA ILE A 43 0.41 -15.01 -5.22
C ILE A 43 -0.40 -16.11 -5.91
N ASN A 44 -1.72 -15.91 -6.04
CA ASN A 44 -2.65 -16.81 -6.71
C ASN A 44 -3.98 -16.10 -6.98
N GLU A 45 -4.96 -16.81 -7.57
CA GLU A 45 -6.29 -16.28 -7.90
C GLU A 45 -7.08 -15.75 -6.69
N THR A 46 -6.78 -16.23 -5.48
CA THR A 46 -7.45 -15.78 -4.25
C THR A 46 -6.71 -14.61 -3.60
N PHE A 47 -5.38 -14.64 -3.63
CA PHE A 47 -4.50 -13.61 -3.10
C PHE A 47 -3.86 -12.84 -4.25
N ASN A 48 -4.66 -11.94 -4.83
CA ASN A 48 -4.31 -11.12 -5.97
C ASN A 48 -4.51 -9.63 -5.63
N CYS A 49 -3.41 -8.91 -5.52
CA CYS A 49 -3.44 -7.50 -5.19
C CYS A 49 -3.82 -6.63 -6.39
N THR A 50 -3.57 -7.08 -7.62
CA THR A 50 -4.02 -6.39 -8.84
C THR A 50 -5.55 -6.34 -8.91
N VAL A 51 -6.23 -7.46 -8.63
CA VAL A 51 -7.70 -7.54 -8.52
C VAL A 51 -8.21 -6.65 -7.39
N ALA A 52 -7.55 -6.67 -6.22
CA ALA A 52 -7.89 -5.79 -5.11
C ALA A 52 -7.74 -4.31 -5.50
N ALA A 53 -6.66 -3.95 -6.21
CA ALA A 53 -6.36 -2.59 -6.65
C ALA A 53 -7.32 -2.08 -7.76
N LEU A 54 -7.93 -2.98 -8.52
CA LEU A 54 -8.95 -2.61 -9.51
C LEU A 54 -10.36 -2.54 -8.94
N SER A 55 -10.59 -3.12 -7.77
CA SER A 55 -11.89 -3.13 -7.09
C SER A 55 -12.43 -1.73 -6.79
N PRO A 56 -13.76 -1.54 -6.68
CA PRO A 56 -14.34 -0.24 -6.31
C PRO A 56 -13.95 0.22 -4.90
N TYR A 57 -13.50 -0.70 -4.04
CA TYR A 57 -13.08 -0.41 -2.67
C TYR A 57 -11.63 0.09 -2.55
N SER A 58 -10.87 0.01 -3.65
CA SER A 58 -9.50 0.54 -3.72
C SER A 58 -9.44 2.07 -3.85
N GLN A 59 -10.59 2.72 -3.97
CA GLN A 59 -10.71 4.17 -4.13
C GLN A 59 -11.61 4.74 -3.05
N ILE A 60 -11.28 5.94 -2.59
CA ILE A 60 -12.12 6.75 -1.72
C ILE A 60 -12.99 7.70 -2.58
N PRO A 61 -14.05 8.31 -2.01
CA PRO A 61 -14.83 9.33 -2.70
C PRO A 61 -13.93 10.40 -3.32
N GLY A 62 -14.15 10.69 -4.61
CA GLY A 62 -13.29 11.58 -5.41
C GLY A 62 -12.27 10.87 -6.30
N GLY A 63 -12.24 9.53 -6.33
CA GLY A 63 -11.40 8.75 -7.24
C GLY A 63 -9.95 8.62 -6.81
N TYR A 64 -9.63 9.02 -5.58
CA TYR A 64 -8.29 8.89 -5.03
C TYR A 64 -8.03 7.44 -4.57
N PRO A 65 -6.84 6.88 -4.83
CA PRO A 65 -6.50 5.54 -4.33
C PRO A 65 -6.41 5.54 -2.81
N THR A 66 -6.98 4.53 -2.14
CA THR A 66 -6.88 4.37 -0.68
C THR A 66 -5.43 4.27 -0.20
N ALA A 67 -4.54 3.67 -1.01
CA ALA A 67 -3.12 3.57 -0.73
C ALA A 67 -2.43 4.95 -0.58
N ALA A 68 -2.94 6.00 -1.23
CA ALA A 68 -2.39 7.35 -1.09
C ALA A 68 -2.56 7.89 0.34
N LEU A 69 -3.66 7.52 1.02
CA LEU A 69 -3.85 7.87 2.44
C LEU A 69 -2.85 7.15 3.33
N GLY A 70 -2.54 5.88 3.04
CA GLY A 70 -1.52 5.12 3.75
C GLY A 70 -0.14 5.76 3.63
N VAL A 71 0.24 6.17 2.42
CA VAL A 71 1.49 6.91 2.19
C VAL A 71 1.53 8.19 3.03
N ALA A 72 0.47 8.99 3.00
CA ALA A 72 0.39 10.24 3.76
C ALA A 72 0.47 10.00 5.28
N TYR A 73 -0.23 8.99 5.78
CA TYR A 73 -0.26 8.64 7.20
C TYR A 73 1.12 8.21 7.72
N TYR A 74 1.75 7.26 7.05
CA TYR A 74 3.05 6.73 7.51
C TYR A 74 4.22 7.67 7.23
N PHE A 75 4.09 8.62 6.30
CA PHE A 75 5.10 9.66 6.10
C PHE A 75 5.09 10.72 7.20
N GLY A 76 3.92 10.97 7.82
CA GLY A 76 3.76 11.92 8.92
C GLY A 76 4.00 11.34 10.32
N PHE A 77 4.35 10.05 10.42
CA PHE A 77 4.61 9.31 11.65
C PHE A 77 6.11 9.28 11.97
#